data_AF-A0A3D1B324-F1
#
_entry.id   AF-A0A3D1B324-F1
#
_cell.length_a   1.000
_cell.length_b   1.000
_cell.length_c   1.000
_cell.angle_alpha   90.00
_cell.angle_beta   90.00
_cell.angle_gamma   90.00
#
_symmetry.space_group_name_H-M   'P 1'
#
loop_
_entity.id
_entity.type
_entity.pdbx_description
1 polymer ?
#
loop_
_entity_poly.entity_id
_entity_poly.type
_entity_poly.pdbx_seq_one_letter_code
_entity_poly.pdbx_strand_id
1 'polypeptide(L)'
;YPKILISEVQIEAQGDAKQEFVELFNPNDFEIELTGWYLQRKTKTGADYSTFASSSLFFGKIIPAKGYFLICRESYYFNGLCNIFTENALSDDTSLAFKNPNKEISDKLGFGEALDYELSPAQNSENGKTIGRKAISYRVEKDTDNNSADFEIQEPTPKAENITYVQPITPVATAISGGGSSAPVIYPKILISEAQIAPIEQRFVEIYNPNNTDVELTGWYLQRKTKTANSWSSFVSSTKFERKTISAKSYFLISREIENSDILFDITFSADNSLALKDPNGDIKDKLGFGEAQDFELSPTENPEENKSIGRKVLEGIEQDTDDNSLDFETQQATPGAENITWVEPEPEPEPEPEPEKDTIPPLADFTLLPEYNSLDFSIDFEIEDPLGAVTPSGIDSYIFRWQKNEYAPENGWQMGDEAQVESAPLHFEGTWDFMGEDGTTYYFQIKVKDAEQNESLWLPETPVLTKISIPKKVLINEAQISPIEQRFVELFNPNDFDIELTGWYLQRKTANDALEDSWNSFVSSSNFENKIILANGYFLISREIENSDILSDIALKNDNSLALKNSNREIIDKLGWGSSQDFESAPVLNPEEGQSIARKGHDTDDNSQDFEVCETPTPTPSGN
;
A
#
# COMPACT_ATOMS: atom_id res chain seq x y z
N TYR A 1 11.63 18.82 2.30
CA TYR A 1 11.10 18.46 0.98
C TYR A 1 12.15 17.67 0.21
N PRO A 2 11.76 16.76 -0.70
CA PRO A 2 12.70 16.05 -1.57
C PRO A 2 13.64 17.02 -2.31
N LYS A 3 14.87 16.61 -2.58
CA LYS A 3 15.86 17.44 -3.29
C LYS A 3 15.52 17.48 -4.78
N ILE A 4 15.59 18.66 -5.39
CA ILE A 4 15.52 18.88 -6.85
C ILE A 4 16.70 19.77 -7.21
N LEU A 5 17.40 19.44 -8.27
CA LEU A 5 18.58 20.16 -8.75
C LEU A 5 18.21 21.05 -9.93
N ILE A 6 18.89 22.17 -10.07
CA ILE A 6 19.01 22.93 -11.32
C ILE A 6 20.04 22.18 -12.15
N SER A 7 19.61 21.61 -13.28
CA SER A 7 20.47 20.79 -14.15
C SER A 7 21.14 21.64 -15.22
N GLU A 8 20.41 22.55 -15.87
CA GLU A 8 20.93 23.26 -17.03
C GLU A 8 20.30 24.65 -17.15
N VAL A 9 21.11 25.65 -17.52
CA VAL A 9 20.65 27.03 -17.73
C VAL A 9 21.16 27.59 -19.04
N GLN A 10 20.24 28.08 -19.87
CA GLN A 10 20.55 28.84 -21.07
C GLN A 10 20.04 30.28 -20.92
N ILE A 11 20.93 31.27 -21.06
CA ILE A 11 20.59 32.70 -20.98
C ILE A 11 20.41 33.37 -22.35
N GLU A 12 20.86 32.73 -23.43
CA GLU A 12 20.56 33.09 -24.81
C GLU A 12 20.93 31.96 -25.78
N ALA A 13 20.25 31.87 -26.93
CA ALA A 13 20.67 31.00 -28.03
C ALA A 13 21.36 31.77 -29.15
N GLN A 14 22.10 31.03 -29.98
CA GLN A 14 22.76 31.58 -31.14
C GLN A 14 21.74 32.19 -32.12
N GLY A 15 21.66 33.53 -32.14
CA GLY A 15 20.81 34.28 -33.04
C GLY A 15 19.44 34.67 -32.48
N ASP A 16 19.12 34.29 -31.22
CA ASP A 16 17.87 34.68 -30.57
C ASP A 16 18.03 34.79 -29.04
N ALA A 17 18.14 36.04 -28.57
CA ALA A 17 18.30 36.39 -27.16
C ALA A 17 17.04 36.18 -26.31
N LYS A 18 15.95 35.62 -26.87
CA LYS A 18 14.78 35.20 -26.09
C LYS A 18 14.76 33.69 -25.82
N GLN A 19 15.67 32.94 -26.42
CA GLN A 19 15.78 31.49 -26.23
C GLN A 19 16.54 31.22 -24.94
N GLU A 20 15.77 31.27 -23.86
CA GLU A 20 16.25 31.08 -22.50
C GLU A 20 15.49 29.92 -21.86
N PHE A 21 16.20 29.13 -21.07
CA PHE A 21 15.57 28.13 -20.23
C PHE A 21 16.32 27.89 -18.93
N VAL A 22 15.58 27.37 -17.96
CA VAL A 22 16.13 26.70 -16.77
C VAL A 22 15.53 25.31 -16.73
N GLU A 23 16.38 24.31 -16.60
CA GLU A 23 15.99 22.93 -16.40
C GLU A 23 16.22 22.50 -14.95
N LEU A 24 15.29 21.70 -14.45
CA LEU A 24 15.36 21.04 -13.15
C LEU A 24 15.47 19.53 -13.33
N PHE A 25 16.24 18.87 -12.48
CA PHE A 25 16.37 17.41 -12.41
C PHE A 25 15.86 16.87 -11.08
N ASN A 26 15.10 15.77 -11.13
CA ASN A 26 14.69 15.01 -9.96
C ASN A 26 15.67 13.86 -9.70
N PRO A 27 16.62 13.98 -8.75
CA PRO A 27 17.56 12.91 -8.45
C PRO A 27 16.93 11.72 -7.70
N ASN A 28 15.67 11.79 -7.30
CA ASN A 28 15.00 10.76 -6.51
C ASN A 28 14.42 9.64 -7.38
N ASP A 29 14.20 8.48 -6.77
CA ASP A 29 13.61 7.29 -7.42
C ASP A 29 12.07 7.31 -7.39
N PHE A 30 11.46 8.45 -7.07
CA PHE A 30 10.01 8.67 -7.05
C PHE A 30 9.67 10.02 -7.66
N GLU A 31 8.45 10.15 -8.20
CA GLU A 31 7.96 11.41 -8.77
C GLU A 31 7.67 12.47 -7.70
N ILE A 32 7.79 13.76 -8.04
CA ILE A 32 7.57 14.87 -7.11
C ILE A 32 6.52 15.83 -7.67
N GLU A 33 5.50 16.13 -6.87
CA GLU A 33 4.55 17.20 -7.12
C GLU A 33 5.17 18.58 -6.79
N LEU A 34 5.12 19.50 -7.76
CA LEU A 34 5.72 20.83 -7.69
C LEU A 34 4.75 21.92 -7.22
N THR A 35 3.56 21.56 -6.74
CA THR A 35 2.59 22.54 -6.22
C THR A 35 3.21 23.38 -5.10
N GLY A 36 3.22 24.71 -5.30
CA GLY A 36 3.78 25.67 -4.34
C GLY A 36 5.29 25.92 -4.43
N TRP A 37 6.03 25.15 -5.24
CA TRP A 37 7.44 25.41 -5.53
C TRP A 37 7.62 26.63 -6.44
N TYR A 38 8.76 27.29 -6.39
CA TYR A 38 9.02 28.47 -7.23
C TYR A 38 10.52 28.69 -7.45
N LEU A 39 10.85 29.37 -8.55
CA LEU A 39 12.22 29.70 -8.93
C LEU A 39 12.42 31.22 -8.86
N GLN A 40 13.42 31.65 -8.12
CA GLN A 40 13.80 33.06 -8.03
C GLN A 40 15.13 33.31 -8.70
N ARG A 41 15.34 34.57 -9.13
CA ARG A 41 16.61 35.06 -9.62
C ARG A 41 17.08 36.32 -8.89
N LYS A 42 18.38 36.54 -8.86
CA LYS A 42 19.00 37.77 -8.37
C LYS A 42 20.14 38.17 -9.30
N THR A 43 20.00 39.31 -9.97
CA THR A 43 21.05 39.86 -10.85
C THR A 43 22.16 40.51 -10.01
N LYS A 44 23.34 40.70 -10.60
CA LYS A 44 24.50 41.36 -9.96
C LYS A 44 24.18 42.66 -9.21
N THR A 45 23.33 43.51 -9.78
CA THR A 45 22.96 44.81 -9.21
C THR A 45 21.70 44.74 -8.34
N GLY A 46 21.03 43.60 -8.29
CA GLY A 46 19.82 43.37 -7.52
C GLY A 46 20.12 43.23 -6.03
N ALA A 47 19.47 44.07 -5.20
CA ALA A 47 19.58 43.95 -3.75
C ALA A 47 18.93 42.66 -3.21
N ASP A 48 17.78 42.29 -3.78
CA ASP A 48 16.94 41.17 -3.36
C ASP A 48 16.61 40.21 -4.53
N TYR A 49 16.14 39.00 -4.19
CA TYR A 49 15.60 38.06 -5.17
C TYR A 49 14.30 38.59 -5.78
N SER A 50 14.18 38.42 -7.09
CA SER A 50 12.96 38.60 -7.87
C SER A 50 12.47 37.26 -8.40
N THR A 51 11.19 37.14 -8.72
CA THR A 51 10.64 35.88 -9.26
C THR A 51 11.12 35.65 -10.69
N PHE A 52 11.64 34.45 -10.96
CA PHE A 52 11.85 33.97 -12.33
C PHE A 52 10.66 33.12 -12.78
N ALA A 53 10.23 32.13 -12.00
CA ALA A 53 9.00 31.38 -12.22
C ALA A 53 8.17 31.30 -10.91
N SER A 54 6.93 31.77 -10.94
CA SER A 54 6.05 31.83 -9.76
C SER A 54 5.46 30.47 -9.42
N SER A 55 5.03 30.30 -8.17
CA SER A 55 4.42 29.05 -7.71
C SER A 55 3.11 28.66 -8.41
N SER A 56 2.40 29.64 -8.96
CA SER A 56 1.23 29.38 -9.80
C SER A 56 1.55 28.61 -11.08
N LEU A 57 2.77 28.75 -11.63
CA LEU A 57 3.18 28.02 -12.83
C LEU A 57 3.41 26.52 -12.54
N PHE A 58 3.78 26.19 -11.31
CA PHE A 58 4.05 24.82 -10.87
C PHE A 58 2.83 24.09 -10.29
N PHE A 59 1.67 24.74 -10.19
CA PHE A 59 0.47 24.14 -9.62
C PHE A 59 0.03 22.90 -10.39
N GLY A 60 -0.07 21.76 -9.70
CA GLY A 60 -0.45 20.46 -10.25
C GLY A 60 0.58 19.86 -11.23
N LYS A 61 1.81 20.37 -11.26
CA LYS A 61 2.89 19.83 -12.10
C LYS A 61 3.65 18.74 -11.36
N ILE A 62 4.08 17.72 -12.10
CA ILE A 62 4.86 16.60 -11.58
C ILE A 62 6.18 16.52 -12.34
N ILE A 63 7.27 16.26 -11.64
CA ILE A 63 8.55 15.84 -12.22
C ILE A 63 8.76 14.33 -11.95
N PRO A 64 8.83 13.47 -12.98
CA PRO A 64 9.03 12.02 -12.80
C PRO A 64 10.31 11.67 -12.06
N ALA A 65 10.38 10.45 -11.51
CA ALA A 65 11.62 9.89 -10.95
C ALA A 65 12.74 9.94 -12.00
N LYS A 66 13.93 10.43 -11.60
CA LYS A 66 15.07 10.63 -12.51
C LYS A 66 14.74 11.41 -13.79
N GLY A 67 13.72 12.27 -13.74
CA GLY A 67 13.21 13.03 -14.87
C GLY A 67 13.59 14.50 -14.80
N TYR A 68 13.39 15.19 -15.93
CA TYR A 68 13.70 16.62 -16.10
C TYR A 68 12.42 17.47 -16.20
N PHE A 69 12.49 18.72 -15.77
CA PHE A 69 11.41 19.70 -15.87
C PHE A 69 11.92 21.03 -16.43
N LEU A 70 11.39 21.44 -17.59
CA LEU A 70 11.93 22.53 -18.39
C LEU A 70 11.07 23.80 -18.28
N ILE A 71 11.70 24.91 -17.90
CA ILE A 71 11.10 26.23 -17.72
C ILE A 71 11.63 27.14 -18.83
N CYS A 72 10.79 27.49 -19.80
CA CYS A 72 11.21 28.29 -20.96
C CYS A 72 10.73 29.74 -20.86
N ARG A 73 11.46 30.68 -21.46
CA ARG A 73 10.95 32.05 -21.67
C ARG A 73 9.94 32.08 -22.83
N GLU A 74 8.89 32.89 -22.68
CA GLU A 74 7.81 33.16 -23.65
C GLU A 74 8.11 32.82 -25.12
N SER A 75 7.14 32.17 -25.79
CA SER A 75 7.09 31.97 -27.25
C SER A 75 8.27 31.23 -27.89
N TYR A 76 9.25 30.79 -27.09
CA TYR A 76 10.27 29.86 -27.54
C TYR A 76 9.80 28.41 -27.33
N TYR A 77 9.40 27.79 -28.44
CA TYR A 77 8.94 26.41 -28.45
C TYR A 77 10.14 25.51 -28.77
N PHE A 78 10.74 24.92 -27.75
CA PHE A 78 11.76 23.89 -27.91
C PHE A 78 11.10 22.59 -28.39
N ASN A 79 10.52 22.57 -29.60
CA ASN A 79 9.76 21.45 -30.17
C ASN A 79 8.69 20.81 -29.24
N GLY A 80 8.20 21.52 -28.22
CA GLY A 80 7.20 21.03 -27.27
C GLY A 80 7.75 20.48 -25.97
N LEU A 81 9.06 20.61 -25.73
CA LEU A 81 9.72 20.11 -24.52
C LEU A 81 9.44 20.95 -23.27
N CYS A 82 9.05 22.23 -23.43
CA CYS A 82 8.80 23.15 -22.32
C CYS A 82 7.60 22.70 -21.47
N ASN A 83 7.80 22.54 -20.16
CA ASN A 83 6.72 22.19 -19.24
C ASN A 83 5.91 23.41 -18.79
N ILE A 84 6.59 24.53 -18.58
CA ILE A 84 5.99 25.81 -18.21
C ILE A 84 6.72 26.95 -18.94
N PHE A 85 6.03 28.08 -19.04
CA PHE A 85 6.56 29.31 -19.62
C PHE A 85 6.64 30.42 -18.58
N THR A 86 7.67 31.26 -18.69
CA THR A 86 7.83 32.48 -17.92
C THR A 86 8.09 33.69 -18.82
N GLU A 87 7.69 34.87 -18.35
CA GLU A 87 7.91 36.16 -19.01
C GLU A 87 9.26 36.79 -18.60
N ASN A 88 9.87 36.27 -17.54
CA ASN A 88 11.03 36.88 -16.90
C ASN A 88 12.34 36.48 -17.61
N ALA A 89 13.15 37.47 -18.03
CA ALA A 89 14.39 37.26 -18.80
C ALA A 89 15.66 37.01 -17.96
N LEU A 90 16.44 35.97 -18.21
CA LEU A 90 17.77 35.80 -17.62
C LEU A 90 18.77 36.83 -18.17
N SER A 91 19.88 36.97 -17.45
CA SER A 91 21.02 37.77 -17.89
C SER A 91 22.29 37.16 -17.30
N ASP A 92 23.44 37.54 -17.84
CA ASP A 92 24.74 37.32 -17.22
C ASP A 92 24.74 37.75 -15.74
N ASP A 93 25.69 37.18 -14.98
CA ASP A 93 25.96 37.54 -13.59
C ASP A 93 24.73 37.39 -12.67
N THR A 94 24.03 36.27 -12.80
CA THR A 94 22.76 36.01 -12.10
C THR A 94 22.85 34.81 -11.16
N SER A 95 22.15 34.90 -10.04
CA SER A 95 21.87 33.79 -9.12
C SER A 95 20.47 33.26 -9.34
N LEU A 96 20.31 31.95 -9.30
CA LEU A 96 19.04 31.22 -9.31
C LEU A 96 18.90 30.44 -8.01
N ALA A 97 17.71 30.45 -7.44
CA ALA A 97 17.38 29.67 -6.24
C ALA A 97 16.03 29.00 -6.40
N PHE A 98 16.03 27.67 -6.47
CA PHE A 98 14.80 26.87 -6.53
C PHE A 98 14.34 26.55 -5.11
N LYS A 99 13.10 26.91 -4.79
CA LYS A 99 12.58 26.88 -3.42
C LYS A 99 11.30 26.09 -3.31
N ASN A 100 11.19 25.38 -2.20
CA ASN A 100 9.99 24.63 -1.83
C ASN A 100 8.92 25.55 -1.20
N PRO A 101 7.69 25.04 -0.93
CA PRO A 101 6.62 25.83 -0.32
C PRO A 101 6.96 26.43 1.06
N ASN A 102 7.87 25.78 1.81
CA ASN A 102 8.39 26.29 3.09
C ASN A 102 9.45 27.39 2.94
N LYS A 103 9.76 27.80 1.69
CA LYS A 103 10.77 28.81 1.33
C LYS A 103 12.21 28.35 1.57
N GLU A 104 12.43 27.07 1.82
CA GLU A 104 13.78 26.50 1.90
C GLU A 104 14.33 26.34 0.48
N ILE A 105 15.63 26.57 0.32
CA ILE A 105 16.33 26.38 -0.96
C ILE A 105 16.56 24.88 -1.13
N SER A 106 16.06 24.34 -2.24
CA SER A 106 16.39 22.98 -2.65
C SER A 106 17.74 22.99 -3.36
N ASP A 107 17.94 23.93 -4.28
CA ASP A 107 19.19 24.09 -5.01
C ASP A 107 19.43 25.54 -5.43
N LYS A 108 20.71 25.91 -5.59
CA LYS A 108 21.14 27.27 -5.93
C LYS A 108 22.29 27.25 -6.93
N LEU A 109 22.17 28.08 -7.97
CA LEU A 109 23.20 28.30 -8.97
C LEU A 109 23.48 29.80 -9.11
N GLY A 110 24.67 30.25 -8.75
CA GLY A 110 25.20 31.56 -9.15
C GLY A 110 26.27 31.42 -10.22
N PHE A 111 26.20 32.25 -11.27
CA PHE A 111 27.15 32.24 -12.38
C PHE A 111 27.68 33.64 -12.71
N GLY A 112 28.86 33.69 -13.32
CA GLY A 112 29.58 34.93 -13.63
C GLY A 112 29.97 35.68 -12.37
N GLU A 113 29.66 36.97 -12.35
CA GLU A 113 29.92 37.88 -11.22
C GLU A 113 28.74 37.98 -10.26
N ALA A 114 27.87 36.96 -10.22
CA ALA A 114 26.81 36.85 -9.23
C ALA A 114 27.37 36.95 -7.80
N LEU A 115 26.63 37.60 -6.90
CA LEU A 115 27.05 37.78 -5.50
C LEU A 115 26.44 36.76 -4.54
N ASP A 116 25.43 36.01 -4.98
CA ASP A 116 24.74 34.99 -4.18
C ASP A 116 24.86 33.63 -4.87
N TYR A 117 25.95 32.96 -4.58
CA TYR A 117 26.26 31.61 -5.05
C TYR A 117 26.43 30.69 -3.84
N GLU A 118 26.78 29.44 -4.08
CA GLU A 118 27.16 28.52 -3.02
C GLU A 118 28.59 28.80 -2.55
N LEU A 119 29.56 27.93 -2.83
CA LEU A 119 30.97 28.17 -2.46
C LEU A 119 31.71 29.09 -3.44
N SER A 120 31.53 28.92 -4.75
CA SER A 120 32.13 29.75 -5.80
C SER A 120 31.23 29.75 -7.04
N PRO A 121 31.10 30.87 -7.77
CA PRO A 121 30.18 30.96 -8.90
C PRO A 121 30.66 30.15 -10.09
N ALA A 122 29.72 29.60 -10.87
CA ALA A 122 29.98 29.01 -12.18
C ALA A 122 30.39 30.10 -13.20
N GLN A 123 30.90 29.70 -14.36
CA GLN A 123 31.19 30.63 -15.46
C GLN A 123 29.88 31.12 -16.12
N ASN A 124 29.83 32.36 -16.62
CA ASN A 124 28.75 32.78 -17.55
C ASN A 124 28.78 31.91 -18.81
N SER A 125 27.62 31.66 -19.40
CA SER A 125 27.54 30.94 -20.67
C SER A 125 28.13 31.76 -21.82
N GLU A 126 28.58 31.07 -22.85
CA GLU A 126 28.84 31.69 -24.15
C GLU A 126 27.54 31.74 -24.96
N ASN A 127 27.49 32.61 -25.98
CA ASN A 127 26.30 32.73 -26.83
C ASN A 127 25.96 31.39 -27.49
N GLY A 128 24.76 30.87 -27.25
CA GLY A 128 24.31 29.57 -27.76
C GLY A 128 24.76 28.37 -26.94
N LYS A 129 25.42 28.56 -25.80
CA LYS A 129 25.81 27.51 -24.86
C LYS A 129 24.98 27.57 -23.59
N THR A 130 25.11 26.53 -22.77
CA THR A 130 24.44 26.42 -21.48
C THR A 130 25.43 26.32 -20.34
N ILE A 131 24.97 26.63 -19.13
CA ILE A 131 25.63 26.32 -17.87
C ILE A 131 25.02 24.99 -17.41
N GLY A 132 25.66 23.89 -17.81
CA GLY A 132 25.22 22.52 -17.50
C GLY A 132 25.89 22.01 -16.23
N ARG A 133 25.10 21.36 -15.36
CA ARG A 133 25.59 20.63 -14.20
C ARG A 133 26.30 19.36 -14.67
N LYS A 134 27.51 19.14 -14.18
CA LYS A 134 28.35 17.99 -14.52
C LYS A 134 27.69 16.70 -14.06
N ALA A 135 27.51 15.76 -14.97
CA ALA A 135 27.16 14.38 -14.63
C ALA A 135 28.39 13.65 -14.07
N ILE A 136 28.21 12.89 -12.99
CA ILE A 136 29.20 11.94 -12.46
C ILE A 136 29.07 10.59 -13.17
N SER A 137 27.84 10.18 -13.44
CA SER A 137 27.42 8.98 -14.18
C SER A 137 25.98 9.16 -14.65
N TYR A 138 25.45 8.26 -15.48
CA TYR A 138 24.08 8.33 -16.01
C TYR A 138 23.04 8.63 -14.91
N ARG A 139 22.33 9.76 -15.05
CA ARG A 139 21.31 10.27 -14.11
C ARG A 139 21.81 10.52 -12.68
N VAL A 140 23.10 10.80 -12.53
CA VAL A 140 23.74 11.19 -11.26
C VAL A 140 24.49 12.49 -11.48
N GLU A 141 23.85 13.60 -11.12
CA GLU A 141 24.44 14.93 -11.22
C GLU A 141 25.32 15.26 -10.02
N LYS A 142 26.39 16.01 -10.27
CA LYS A 142 27.32 16.47 -9.24
C LYS A 142 26.74 17.66 -8.47
N ASP A 143 26.62 17.53 -7.15
CA ASP A 143 26.18 18.59 -6.24
C ASP A 143 27.11 18.63 -5.02
N THR A 144 28.14 19.47 -5.06
CA THR A 144 29.16 19.61 -4.01
C THR A 144 29.01 20.91 -3.22
N ASP A 145 27.85 21.57 -3.33
CA ASP A 145 27.59 22.93 -2.84
C ASP A 145 28.64 23.94 -3.36
N ASN A 146 29.15 23.72 -4.58
CA ASN A 146 30.13 24.58 -5.21
C ASN A 146 29.86 24.73 -6.71
N ASN A 147 29.15 25.79 -7.09
CA ASN A 147 28.74 26.02 -8.48
C ASN A 147 29.90 25.97 -9.49
N SER A 148 31.11 26.45 -9.17
CA SER A 148 32.26 26.37 -10.08
C SER A 148 32.81 24.94 -10.28
N ALA A 149 32.58 24.05 -9.31
CA ALA A 149 33.00 22.66 -9.36
C ALA A 149 31.94 21.75 -9.98
N ASP A 150 30.68 22.18 -9.92
CA ASP A 150 29.49 21.40 -10.26
C ASP A 150 28.95 21.75 -11.64
N PHE A 151 29.24 22.94 -12.18
CA PHE A 151 28.76 23.37 -13.49
C PHE A 151 29.89 23.67 -14.47
N GLU A 152 29.58 23.62 -15.76
CA GLU A 152 30.45 24.01 -16.86
C GLU A 152 29.68 24.45 -18.10
N ILE A 153 30.41 24.93 -19.11
CA ILE A 153 29.81 25.36 -20.37
C ILE A 153 29.62 24.16 -21.29
N GLN A 154 28.38 23.91 -21.71
CA GLN A 154 28.00 22.76 -22.52
C GLN A 154 27.16 23.16 -23.74
N GLU A 155 26.94 22.20 -24.65
CA GLU A 155 25.90 22.32 -25.68
C GLU A 155 24.52 22.15 -25.04
N PRO A 156 23.47 22.86 -25.50
CA PRO A 156 22.12 22.70 -24.96
C PRO A 156 21.59 21.28 -25.06
N THR A 157 21.19 20.68 -23.92
CA THR A 157 20.65 19.30 -23.83
C THR A 157 19.28 19.23 -23.15
N PRO A 158 18.28 20.06 -23.51
CA PRO A 158 17.01 20.08 -22.80
C PRO A 158 16.28 18.73 -22.89
N LYS A 159 15.81 18.27 -21.73
CA LYS A 159 15.18 16.97 -21.45
C LYS A 159 16.10 15.76 -21.62
N ALA A 160 17.38 15.98 -21.92
CA ALA A 160 18.40 14.95 -22.02
C ALA A 160 19.42 15.15 -20.89
N GLU A 161 20.29 14.16 -20.70
CA GLU A 161 21.38 14.31 -19.75
C GLU A 161 22.47 15.25 -20.31
N ASN A 162 22.97 16.12 -19.43
CA ASN A 162 24.12 16.95 -19.68
C ASN A 162 25.34 16.10 -20.06
N ILE A 163 26.17 16.60 -20.98
CA ILE A 163 27.31 15.83 -21.51
C ILE A 163 28.32 15.55 -20.39
N THR A 164 28.82 14.31 -20.31
CA THR A 164 29.78 13.85 -19.30
C THR A 164 31.07 14.67 -19.35
N TYR A 165 31.45 15.23 -18.19
CA TYR A 165 32.64 16.07 -18.08
C TYR A 165 33.94 15.27 -18.26
N VAL A 166 34.70 15.57 -19.32
CA VAL A 166 36.10 15.16 -19.46
C VAL A 166 36.99 16.37 -19.19
N GLN A 167 37.76 16.36 -18.08
CA GLN A 167 38.69 17.43 -17.70
C GLN A 167 39.56 17.91 -18.89
N PRO A 168 39.38 19.15 -19.41
CA PRO A 168 40.26 19.72 -20.43
C PRO A 168 41.46 20.39 -19.77
N ILE A 169 42.68 19.90 -20.05
CA ILE A 169 43.92 20.63 -19.75
C ILE A 169 44.26 21.57 -20.92
N THR A 170 44.25 22.88 -20.67
CA THR A 170 44.49 23.91 -21.70
C THR A 170 45.98 24.06 -22.03
N PRO A 171 46.36 24.25 -23.32
CA PRO A 171 47.75 24.36 -23.75
C PRO A 171 48.27 25.80 -23.59
N VAL A 172 49.42 25.98 -22.93
CA VAL A 172 50.10 27.28 -22.85
C VAL A 172 51.01 27.46 -24.07
N ALA A 173 50.74 28.50 -24.86
CA ALA A 173 51.54 28.87 -26.03
C ALA A 173 52.87 29.57 -25.64
N THR A 174 53.94 28.93 -26.10
CA THR A 174 55.33 29.31 -26.38
C THR A 174 55.84 30.73 -26.06
N ALA A 175 56.85 30.82 -25.19
CA ALA A 175 58.03 31.67 -25.41
C ALA A 175 59.30 31.08 -24.74
N ILE A 176 60.25 30.72 -25.61
CA ILE A 176 61.65 30.33 -25.48
C ILE A 176 62.39 30.79 -24.19
N SER A 177 62.91 29.85 -23.40
CA SER A 177 64.36 29.57 -23.21
C SER A 177 64.65 28.90 -21.86
N GLY A 178 65.41 27.80 -21.89
CA GLY A 178 66.27 27.38 -20.77
C GLY A 178 65.71 26.38 -19.76
N GLY A 179 66.01 25.09 -19.98
CA GLY A 179 66.32 24.09 -18.95
C GLY A 179 65.34 23.89 -17.79
N GLY A 180 64.43 22.93 -17.92
CA GLY A 180 63.57 22.43 -16.84
C GLY A 180 62.70 21.27 -17.33
N SER A 181 62.38 20.35 -16.41
CA SER A 181 61.60 19.11 -16.58
C SER A 181 60.55 19.17 -17.71
N SER A 182 60.57 18.17 -18.61
CA SER A 182 59.65 18.04 -19.73
C SER A 182 58.20 18.07 -19.28
N ALA A 183 57.37 18.89 -19.92
CA ALA A 183 55.93 18.89 -19.73
C ALA A 183 55.36 17.47 -19.92
N PRO A 184 54.32 17.08 -19.14
CA PRO A 184 53.71 15.76 -19.27
C PRO A 184 53.18 15.57 -20.69
N VAL A 185 53.63 14.50 -21.35
CA VAL A 185 53.16 14.14 -22.68
C VAL A 185 51.73 13.61 -22.52
N ILE A 186 50.77 14.26 -23.18
CA ILE A 186 49.38 13.79 -23.19
C ILE A 186 49.24 12.81 -24.35
N TYR A 187 48.83 11.58 -24.03
CA TYR A 187 48.57 10.56 -25.03
C TYR A 187 47.09 10.54 -25.43
N PRO A 188 46.79 10.48 -26.74
CA PRO A 188 45.41 10.49 -27.25
C PRO A 188 44.63 9.26 -26.78
N LYS A 189 43.30 9.31 -26.78
CA LYS A 189 42.45 8.16 -26.40
C LYS A 189 42.57 7.06 -27.46
N ILE A 190 42.68 5.82 -27.02
CA ILE A 190 42.60 4.60 -27.83
C ILE A 190 41.66 3.67 -27.08
N LEU A 191 40.75 3.00 -27.80
CA LEU A 191 39.74 2.10 -27.25
C LEU A 191 40.15 0.66 -27.46
N ILE A 192 39.75 -0.24 -26.57
CA ILE A 192 39.64 -1.67 -26.77
C ILE A 192 38.34 -1.87 -27.57
N SER A 193 38.46 -2.34 -28.81
CA SER A 193 37.31 -2.49 -29.70
C SER A 193 36.70 -3.87 -29.59
N GLU A 194 37.51 -4.92 -29.53
CA GLU A 194 37.00 -6.29 -29.62
C GLU A 194 37.91 -7.31 -28.92
N ALA A 195 37.30 -8.35 -28.35
CA ALA A 195 37.98 -9.40 -27.62
C ALA A 195 37.32 -10.77 -27.85
N GLN A 196 38.09 -11.76 -28.33
CA GLN A 196 37.65 -13.15 -28.41
C GLN A 196 38.47 -14.06 -27.49
N ILE A 197 37.80 -14.85 -26.64
CA ILE A 197 38.44 -15.72 -25.64
C ILE A 197 38.46 -17.20 -26.01
N ALA A 198 37.72 -17.64 -27.02
CA ALA A 198 37.66 -19.03 -27.46
C ALA A 198 37.21 -19.15 -28.94
N PRO A 199 37.71 -20.15 -29.69
CA PRO A 199 38.72 -21.14 -29.32
C PRO A 199 40.14 -20.56 -29.24
N ILE A 200 41.11 -21.31 -28.68
CA ILE A 200 42.49 -20.83 -28.41
C ILE A 200 43.17 -20.23 -29.66
N GLU A 201 43.02 -20.88 -30.82
CA GLU A 201 43.68 -20.46 -32.07
C GLU A 201 43.07 -19.20 -32.70
N GLN A 202 41.89 -18.77 -32.22
CA GLN A 202 41.17 -17.58 -32.70
C GLN A 202 41.10 -16.49 -31.63
N ARG A 203 41.86 -16.61 -30.54
CA ARG A 203 41.89 -15.54 -29.54
C ARG A 203 42.53 -14.29 -30.13
N PHE A 204 41.94 -13.16 -29.84
CA PHE A 204 42.53 -11.86 -30.09
C PHE A 204 42.02 -10.80 -29.12
N VAL A 205 42.76 -9.70 -29.07
CA VAL A 205 42.33 -8.42 -28.53
C VAL A 205 42.63 -7.38 -29.59
N GLU A 206 41.68 -6.51 -29.85
CA GLU A 206 41.79 -5.42 -30.80
C GLU A 206 41.61 -4.08 -30.12
N ILE A 207 42.35 -3.08 -30.61
CA ILE A 207 42.21 -1.70 -30.18
C ILE A 207 41.91 -0.79 -31.38
N TYR A 208 41.14 0.26 -31.16
CA TYR A 208 40.69 1.22 -32.16
C TYR A 208 41.20 2.63 -31.86
N ASN A 209 41.59 3.35 -32.92
CA ASN A 209 41.95 4.76 -32.85
C ASN A 209 40.77 5.65 -33.25
N PRO A 210 40.02 6.22 -32.30
CA PRO A 210 38.92 7.13 -32.61
C PRO A 210 39.38 8.51 -33.10
N ASN A 211 40.68 8.80 -33.09
CA ASN A 211 41.20 10.12 -33.46
C ASN A 211 41.30 10.28 -34.98
N ASN A 212 41.34 11.55 -35.43
CA ASN A 212 41.53 11.91 -36.84
C ASN A 212 43.01 11.95 -37.27
N THR A 213 43.91 11.46 -36.44
CA THR A 213 45.36 11.43 -36.68
C THR A 213 45.93 10.09 -36.29
N ASP A 214 47.00 9.68 -36.97
CA ASP A 214 47.77 8.48 -36.62
C ASP A 214 48.36 8.60 -35.21
N VAL A 215 48.38 7.50 -34.46
CA VAL A 215 48.90 7.44 -33.09
C VAL A 215 50.07 6.45 -33.05
N GLU A 216 51.23 6.93 -32.59
CA GLU A 216 52.38 6.07 -32.31
C GLU A 216 52.18 5.36 -30.96
N LEU A 217 52.29 4.03 -30.97
CA LEU A 217 52.05 3.17 -29.82
C LEU A 217 53.34 2.85 -29.04
N THR A 218 54.47 3.47 -29.37
CA THR A 218 55.72 3.30 -28.62
C THR A 218 55.51 3.61 -27.13
N GLY A 219 55.77 2.63 -26.27
CA GLY A 219 55.60 2.73 -24.82
C GLY A 219 54.21 2.33 -24.28
N TRP A 220 53.20 2.17 -25.12
CA TRP A 220 51.87 1.70 -24.73
C TRP A 220 51.88 0.23 -24.35
N TYR A 221 50.97 -0.23 -23.49
CA TYR A 221 50.92 -1.63 -23.09
C TYR A 221 49.53 -2.04 -22.60
N LEU A 222 49.26 -3.35 -22.58
CA LEU A 222 48.04 -3.93 -22.00
C LEU A 222 48.38 -4.70 -20.73
N GLN A 223 47.56 -4.52 -19.72
CA GLN A 223 47.54 -5.36 -18.52
C GLN A 223 46.28 -6.20 -18.46
N ARG A 224 46.39 -7.35 -17.79
CA ARG A 224 45.26 -8.24 -17.51
C ARG A 224 45.17 -8.52 -16.02
N LYS A 225 43.94 -8.62 -15.53
CA LYS A 225 43.62 -9.14 -14.19
C LYS A 225 42.61 -10.27 -14.33
N THR A 226 42.83 -11.37 -13.62
CA THR A 226 41.90 -12.51 -13.62
C THR A 226 40.92 -12.40 -12.46
N LYS A 227 39.75 -13.05 -12.53
CA LYS A 227 38.72 -13.07 -11.46
C LYS A 227 39.27 -13.12 -10.02
N THR A 228 40.27 -13.96 -9.76
CA THR A 228 40.83 -14.18 -8.41
C THR A 228 42.13 -13.40 -8.12
N ALA A 229 42.65 -12.64 -9.07
CA ALA A 229 43.90 -11.91 -8.90
C ALA A 229 43.67 -10.58 -8.15
N ASN A 230 44.56 -10.27 -7.21
CA ASN A 230 44.48 -9.02 -6.45
C ASN A 230 45.26 -7.86 -7.11
N SER A 231 46.04 -8.12 -8.16
CA SER A 231 46.85 -7.12 -8.85
C SER A 231 46.90 -7.34 -10.36
N TRP A 232 47.16 -6.27 -11.11
CA TRP A 232 47.34 -6.31 -12.56
C TRP A 232 48.63 -7.04 -12.95
N SER A 233 48.54 -7.91 -13.95
CA SER A 233 49.67 -8.61 -14.57
C SER A 233 49.91 -8.11 -15.99
N SER A 234 51.14 -8.20 -16.48
CA SER A 234 51.43 -7.84 -17.89
C SER A 234 50.68 -8.78 -18.84
N PHE A 235 50.04 -8.21 -19.86
CA PHE A 235 49.40 -8.97 -20.93
C PHE A 235 50.16 -8.78 -22.25
N VAL A 236 50.21 -7.55 -22.77
CA VAL A 236 51.04 -7.17 -23.93
C VAL A 236 52.02 -6.10 -23.48
N SER A 237 53.31 -6.40 -23.46
CA SER A 237 54.33 -5.45 -22.98
C SER A 237 54.62 -4.34 -23.99
N SER A 238 55.10 -3.19 -23.51
CA SER A 238 55.40 -2.03 -24.35
C SER A 238 56.43 -2.28 -25.45
N THR A 239 57.36 -3.22 -25.23
CA THR A 239 58.31 -3.67 -26.25
C THR A 239 57.65 -4.27 -27.49
N LYS A 240 56.41 -4.76 -27.41
CA LYS A 240 55.65 -5.29 -28.55
C LYS A 240 55.00 -4.18 -29.38
N PHE A 241 54.72 -3.03 -28.77
CA PHE A 241 54.18 -1.85 -29.45
C PHE A 241 55.26 -0.88 -29.96
N GLU A 242 56.54 -1.12 -29.65
CA GLU A 242 57.66 -0.28 -30.06
C GLU A 242 57.65 -0.03 -31.59
N ARG A 243 57.63 1.27 -31.98
CA ARG A 243 57.57 1.75 -33.38
C ARG A 243 56.36 1.27 -34.18
N LYS A 244 55.29 0.88 -33.50
CA LYS A 244 54.00 0.61 -34.12
C LYS A 244 53.18 1.89 -34.18
N THR A 245 52.38 2.03 -35.22
CA THR A 245 51.46 3.15 -35.42
C THR A 245 50.10 2.58 -35.75
N ILE A 246 49.06 3.10 -35.11
CA ILE A 246 47.67 2.86 -35.50
C ILE A 246 47.18 4.10 -36.27
N SER A 247 46.76 3.91 -37.52
CA SER A 247 46.30 5.02 -38.36
C SER A 247 45.03 5.66 -37.80
N ALA A 248 44.73 6.90 -38.20
CA ALA A 248 43.46 7.55 -37.88
C ALA A 248 42.27 6.64 -38.23
N LYS A 249 41.27 6.55 -37.34
CA LYS A 249 40.02 5.79 -37.56
C LYS A 249 40.25 4.33 -37.97
N SER A 250 41.32 3.71 -37.48
CA SER A 250 41.73 2.34 -37.84
C SER A 250 41.90 1.46 -36.62
N TYR A 251 41.95 0.15 -36.88
CA TYR A 251 42.07 -0.92 -35.90
C TYR A 251 43.50 -1.45 -35.81
N PHE A 252 43.86 -2.03 -34.68
CA PHE A 252 45.17 -2.65 -34.44
C PHE A 252 44.99 -3.99 -33.72
N LEU A 253 45.33 -5.07 -34.43
CA LEU A 253 44.97 -6.43 -34.05
C LEU A 253 46.12 -7.15 -33.34
N ILE A 254 45.83 -7.71 -32.16
CA ILE A 254 46.76 -8.48 -31.36
C ILE A 254 46.21 -9.90 -31.22
N SER A 255 46.87 -10.87 -31.83
CA SER A 255 46.41 -12.25 -31.79
C SER A 255 47.55 -13.26 -31.68
N ARG A 256 47.18 -14.53 -31.52
CA ARG A 256 48.13 -15.63 -31.55
C ARG A 256 48.49 -16.04 -32.97
N GLU A 257 47.49 -16.33 -33.81
CA GLU A 257 47.69 -16.98 -35.12
C GLU A 257 46.83 -16.37 -36.25
N ILE A 258 46.11 -15.27 -36.02
CA ILE A 258 45.25 -14.66 -37.05
C ILE A 258 46.11 -13.95 -38.11
N GLU A 259 45.88 -14.27 -39.38
CA GLU A 259 46.57 -13.65 -40.52
C GLU A 259 46.38 -12.13 -40.51
N ASN A 260 47.44 -11.38 -40.85
CA ASN A 260 47.48 -9.90 -40.86
C ASN A 260 47.41 -9.21 -39.49
N SER A 261 47.61 -9.93 -38.38
CA SER A 261 47.72 -9.27 -37.05
C SER A 261 48.94 -8.36 -36.96
N ASP A 262 48.78 -7.19 -36.34
CA ASP A 262 49.85 -6.22 -36.12
C ASP A 262 50.89 -6.70 -35.09
N ILE A 263 50.42 -7.46 -34.11
CA ILE A 263 51.24 -8.17 -33.12
C ILE A 263 50.82 -9.64 -33.07
N LEU A 264 51.76 -10.54 -33.39
CA LEU A 264 51.61 -11.98 -33.22
C LEU A 264 52.39 -12.46 -31.98
N PHE A 265 51.68 -12.95 -30.97
CA PHE A 265 52.28 -13.67 -29.84
C PHE A 265 51.25 -14.52 -29.07
N ASP A 266 51.73 -15.47 -28.28
CA ASP A 266 50.87 -16.35 -27.50
C ASP A 266 50.10 -15.60 -26.39
N ILE A 267 48.86 -15.22 -26.69
CA ILE A 267 47.96 -14.57 -25.74
C ILE A 267 47.26 -15.59 -24.85
N THR A 268 47.32 -15.35 -23.54
CA THR A 268 46.62 -16.15 -22.54
C THR A 268 45.39 -15.37 -22.08
N PHE A 269 44.22 -15.62 -22.64
CA PHE A 269 43.03 -14.83 -22.33
C PHE A 269 41.82 -15.75 -22.17
N SER A 270 41.07 -15.59 -21.09
CA SER A 270 39.99 -16.49 -20.64
C SER A 270 38.79 -15.70 -20.13
N ALA A 271 37.69 -16.39 -19.83
CA ALA A 271 36.51 -15.86 -19.16
C ALA A 271 36.85 -15.13 -17.84
N ASP A 272 35.97 -14.21 -17.45
CA ASP A 272 36.00 -13.47 -16.18
C ASP A 272 37.27 -12.63 -15.95
N ASN A 273 37.83 -12.07 -17.02
CA ASN A 273 39.04 -11.26 -16.96
C ASN A 273 38.74 -9.78 -17.16
N SER A 274 39.72 -8.96 -16.77
CA SER A 274 39.79 -7.54 -17.05
C SER A 274 41.00 -7.24 -17.92
N LEU A 275 40.85 -6.32 -18.85
CA LEU A 275 41.92 -5.70 -19.64
C LEU A 275 41.98 -4.20 -19.35
N ALA A 276 43.19 -3.65 -19.30
CA ALA A 276 43.41 -2.21 -19.24
C ALA A 276 44.49 -1.82 -20.24
N LEU A 277 44.12 -0.95 -21.19
CA LEU A 277 45.06 -0.32 -22.11
C LEU A 277 45.69 0.89 -21.43
N LYS A 278 47.03 0.92 -21.41
CA LYS A 278 47.78 1.97 -20.74
C LYS A 278 48.72 2.69 -21.68
N ASP A 279 48.80 4.00 -21.49
CA ASP A 279 49.75 4.84 -22.19
C ASP A 279 51.16 4.76 -21.57
N PRO A 280 52.18 5.40 -22.17
CA PRO A 280 53.54 5.42 -21.63
C PRO A 280 53.70 6.11 -20.27
N ASN A 281 52.75 6.94 -19.83
CA ASN A 281 52.73 7.49 -18.47
C ASN A 281 52.17 6.48 -17.45
N GLY A 282 51.49 5.43 -17.93
CA GLY A 282 50.83 4.41 -17.12
C GLY A 282 49.36 4.69 -16.84
N ASP A 283 48.81 5.74 -17.45
CA ASP A 283 47.40 6.10 -17.32
C ASP A 283 46.55 5.09 -18.10
N ILE A 284 45.44 4.65 -17.50
CA ILE A 284 44.47 3.79 -18.19
C ILE A 284 43.72 4.65 -19.21
N LYS A 285 43.80 4.27 -20.48
CA LYS A 285 43.07 4.92 -21.56
C LYS A 285 41.74 4.25 -21.82
N ASP A 286 41.67 2.94 -21.60
CA ASP A 286 40.43 2.19 -21.74
C ASP A 286 40.48 0.90 -20.93
N LYS A 287 39.32 0.41 -20.50
CA LYS A 287 39.21 -0.78 -19.67
C LYS A 287 38.02 -1.63 -20.07
N LEU A 288 38.25 -2.93 -20.24
CA LEU A 288 37.21 -3.92 -20.50
C LEU A 288 37.21 -4.96 -19.39
N GLY A 289 36.12 -5.06 -18.63
CA GLY A 289 35.83 -6.20 -17.76
C GLY A 289 34.58 -6.95 -18.23
N PHE A 290 34.63 -8.28 -18.18
CA PHE A 290 33.55 -9.13 -18.68
C PHE A 290 33.36 -10.37 -17.82
N GLY A 291 32.15 -10.92 -17.85
CA GLY A 291 31.69 -11.96 -16.96
C GLY A 291 31.79 -11.52 -15.51
N GLU A 292 32.46 -12.33 -14.70
CA GLU A 292 32.59 -12.12 -13.26
C GLU A 292 33.88 -11.35 -12.89
N ALA A 293 34.41 -10.57 -13.82
CA ALA A 293 35.56 -9.71 -13.60
C ALA A 293 35.36 -8.82 -12.36
N GLN A 294 36.44 -8.54 -11.63
CA GLN A 294 36.39 -7.70 -10.43
C GLN A 294 36.85 -6.26 -10.68
N ASP A 295 37.49 -6.01 -11.82
CA ASP A 295 37.93 -4.69 -12.26
C ASP A 295 37.32 -4.39 -13.62
N PHE A 296 36.21 -3.69 -13.61
CA PHE A 296 35.51 -3.18 -14.80
C PHE A 296 35.36 -1.66 -14.64
N GLU A 297 34.60 -1.04 -15.52
CA GLU A 297 34.20 0.35 -15.38
C GLU A 297 32.99 0.42 -14.44
N LEU A 298 31.77 0.73 -14.91
CA LEU A 298 30.57 0.72 -14.07
C LEU A 298 29.98 -0.68 -13.84
N SER A 299 29.77 -1.45 -14.91
CA SER A 299 29.33 -2.85 -14.85
C SER A 299 30.11 -3.68 -15.88
N PRO A 300 30.38 -4.97 -15.63
CA PRO A 300 31.02 -5.83 -16.62
C PRO A 300 30.03 -6.21 -17.73
N THR A 301 30.54 -6.44 -18.94
CA THR A 301 29.75 -7.07 -20.02
C THR A 301 29.72 -8.59 -19.87
N GLU A 302 28.93 -9.31 -20.66
CA GLU A 302 28.85 -10.77 -20.56
C GLU A 302 30.11 -11.47 -21.11
N ASN A 303 30.37 -12.71 -20.66
CA ASN A 303 31.36 -13.56 -21.33
C ASN A 303 30.84 -13.95 -22.72
N PRO A 304 31.65 -13.90 -23.79
CA PRO A 304 31.20 -14.31 -25.11
C PRO A 304 31.16 -15.84 -25.18
N GLU A 305 30.22 -16.36 -25.96
CA GLU A 305 30.16 -17.78 -26.30
C GLU A 305 31.37 -18.22 -27.16
N GLU A 306 31.57 -19.54 -27.30
CA GLU A 306 32.63 -20.06 -28.17
C GLU A 306 32.44 -19.61 -29.63
N ASN A 307 33.50 -19.09 -30.26
CA ASN A 307 33.48 -18.47 -31.60
C ASN A 307 32.74 -17.13 -31.71
N LYS A 308 32.38 -16.52 -30.57
CA LYS A 308 31.89 -15.14 -30.49
C LYS A 308 32.94 -14.25 -29.84
N SER A 309 32.79 -12.95 -30.05
CA SER A 309 33.63 -11.91 -29.45
C SER A 309 32.77 -10.98 -28.61
N ILE A 310 33.43 -10.32 -27.66
CA ILE A 310 32.94 -9.11 -27.01
C ILE A 310 33.31 -7.96 -27.93
N GLY A 311 32.36 -7.38 -28.63
CA GLY A 311 32.56 -6.23 -29.50
C GLY A 311 32.00 -4.97 -28.85
N ARG A 312 32.76 -3.87 -28.93
CA ARG A 312 32.28 -2.54 -28.58
C ARG A 312 31.20 -2.12 -29.58
N LYS A 313 30.03 -1.73 -29.08
CA LYS A 313 28.88 -1.31 -29.88
C LYS A 313 29.24 -0.09 -30.72
N VAL A 314 28.80 -0.10 -31.97
CA VAL A 314 28.92 1.03 -32.90
C VAL A 314 27.53 1.59 -33.15
N LEU A 315 27.27 2.82 -32.71
CA LEU A 315 26.03 3.56 -33.00
C LEU A 315 26.35 4.70 -33.95
N GLU A 316 25.62 4.77 -35.07
CA GLU A 316 25.81 5.82 -36.09
C GLU A 316 27.27 6.00 -36.57
N GLY A 317 28.05 4.91 -36.60
CA GLY A 317 29.46 4.92 -36.98
C GLY A 317 30.43 5.40 -35.89
N ILE A 318 29.98 5.43 -34.63
CA ILE A 318 30.77 5.83 -33.47
C ILE A 318 30.80 4.67 -32.46
N GLU A 319 32.01 4.22 -32.11
CA GLU A 319 32.22 3.28 -31.00
C GLU A 319 31.82 3.92 -29.66
N GLN A 320 30.95 3.23 -28.92
CA GLN A 320 30.42 3.71 -27.64
C GLN A 320 31.44 3.51 -26.51
N ASP A 321 31.58 4.51 -25.64
CA ASP A 321 32.48 4.51 -24.47
C ASP A 321 31.84 5.34 -23.35
N THR A 322 30.86 4.76 -22.68
CA THR A 322 30.05 5.36 -21.60
C THR A 322 30.64 5.13 -20.21
N ASP A 323 31.85 4.56 -20.13
CA ASP A 323 32.47 4.04 -18.91
C ASP A 323 31.58 2.97 -18.21
N ASP A 324 30.75 2.24 -18.99
CA ASP A 324 29.99 1.07 -18.53
C ASP A 324 30.13 -0.05 -19.57
N ASN A 325 30.94 -1.06 -19.24
CA ASN A 325 31.20 -2.15 -20.17
C ASN A 325 29.91 -2.88 -20.59
N SER A 326 28.89 -2.96 -19.74
CA SER A 326 27.61 -3.62 -20.07
C SER A 326 26.79 -2.86 -21.12
N LEU A 327 26.95 -1.55 -21.20
CA LEU A 327 26.31 -0.70 -22.20
C LEU A 327 27.15 -0.60 -23.47
N ASP A 328 28.47 -0.54 -23.31
CA ASP A 328 29.42 -0.29 -24.40
C ASP A 328 29.75 -1.52 -25.21
N PHE A 329 29.62 -2.72 -24.64
CA PHE A 329 29.99 -3.96 -25.30
C PHE A 329 28.82 -4.95 -25.39
N GLU A 330 28.87 -5.78 -26.41
CA GLU A 330 27.96 -6.91 -26.57
C GLU A 330 28.64 -8.12 -27.17
N THR A 331 27.96 -9.26 -27.11
CA THR A 331 28.42 -10.47 -27.80
C THR A 331 28.05 -10.39 -29.27
N GLN A 332 29.04 -10.45 -30.16
CA GLN A 332 28.84 -10.39 -31.61
C GLN A 332 29.64 -11.46 -32.36
N GLN A 333 29.46 -11.50 -33.69
CA GLN A 333 30.35 -12.29 -34.55
C GLN A 333 31.71 -11.60 -34.64
N ALA A 334 32.79 -12.35 -34.46
CA ALA A 334 34.15 -11.80 -34.46
C ALA A 334 34.52 -11.11 -35.78
N THR A 335 35.08 -9.90 -35.69
CA THR A 335 35.48 -9.04 -36.81
C THR A 335 36.97 -8.63 -36.74
N PRO A 336 37.92 -9.56 -36.56
CA PRO A 336 39.33 -9.21 -36.36
C PRO A 336 39.91 -8.42 -37.55
N GLY A 337 40.43 -7.24 -37.27
CA GLY A 337 41.03 -6.29 -38.22
C GLY A 337 40.02 -5.38 -38.93
N ALA A 338 38.74 -5.40 -38.53
CA ALA A 338 37.65 -4.66 -39.16
C ALA A 338 36.76 -3.97 -38.12
N GLU A 339 35.91 -3.05 -38.57
CA GLU A 339 34.89 -2.44 -37.70
C GLU A 339 33.92 -3.49 -37.17
N ASN A 340 33.57 -3.35 -35.89
CA ASN A 340 32.55 -4.16 -35.24
C ASN A 340 31.20 -4.03 -35.96
N ILE A 341 30.32 -5.02 -35.77
CA ILE A 341 28.99 -4.98 -36.39
C ILE A 341 28.23 -3.79 -35.79
N THR A 342 27.64 -2.95 -36.64
CA THR A 342 26.83 -1.82 -36.18
C THR A 342 25.71 -2.35 -35.30
N TRP A 343 25.61 -1.82 -34.09
CA TRP A 343 24.53 -2.18 -33.21
C TRP A 343 23.22 -1.67 -33.81
N VAL A 344 22.30 -2.59 -34.02
CA VAL A 344 20.92 -2.25 -34.34
C VAL A 344 20.16 -2.45 -33.04
N GLU A 345 19.53 -1.37 -32.57
CA GLU A 345 18.59 -1.49 -31.46
C GLU A 345 17.63 -2.63 -31.80
N PRO A 346 17.57 -3.69 -30.97
CA PRO A 346 16.63 -4.75 -31.24
C PRO A 346 15.26 -4.10 -31.37
N GLU A 347 14.57 -4.35 -32.49
CA GLU A 347 13.17 -3.96 -32.64
C GLU A 347 12.47 -4.41 -31.35
N PRO A 348 11.78 -3.50 -30.63
CA PRO A 348 11.13 -3.90 -29.40
C PRO A 348 10.27 -5.11 -29.73
N GLU A 349 10.51 -6.23 -29.04
CA GLU A 349 9.54 -7.32 -29.05
C GLU A 349 8.18 -6.68 -28.74
N PRO A 350 7.10 -7.04 -29.46
CA PRO A 350 5.80 -6.48 -29.17
C PRO A 350 5.57 -6.63 -27.66
N GLU A 351 5.38 -5.50 -26.98
CA GLU A 351 5.08 -5.51 -25.55
C GLU A 351 3.97 -6.55 -25.33
N PRO A 352 4.08 -7.42 -24.31
CA PRO A 352 2.89 -8.15 -23.89
C PRO A 352 1.81 -7.09 -23.67
N GLU A 353 0.61 -7.30 -24.23
CA GLU A 353 -0.53 -6.42 -23.98
C GLU A 353 -0.54 -6.11 -22.47
N PRO A 354 -0.69 -4.83 -22.06
CA PRO A 354 -0.79 -4.53 -20.64
C PRO A 354 -1.86 -5.45 -20.06
N GLU A 355 -1.53 -6.19 -18.99
CA GLU A 355 -2.53 -7.01 -18.31
C GLU A 355 -3.74 -6.10 -18.06
N PRO A 356 -4.97 -6.55 -18.39
CA PRO A 356 -6.15 -5.72 -18.15
C PRO A 356 -6.12 -5.27 -16.71
N GLU A 357 -6.31 -3.96 -16.48
CA GLU A 357 -6.36 -3.40 -15.13
C GLU A 357 -7.34 -4.26 -14.30
N LYS A 358 -6.82 -4.88 -13.24
CA LYS A 358 -7.61 -5.79 -12.40
C LYS A 358 -8.44 -5.00 -11.43
N ASP A 359 -9.56 -5.59 -11.05
CA ASP A 359 -10.36 -5.05 -9.97
C ASP A 359 -9.54 -5.01 -8.69
N THR A 360 -9.65 -3.90 -7.96
CA THR A 360 -8.96 -3.66 -6.68
C THR A 360 -9.93 -3.21 -5.59
N ILE A 361 -11.24 -3.09 -5.92
CA ILE A 361 -12.25 -2.62 -4.99
C ILE A 361 -12.91 -3.85 -4.37
N PRO A 362 -12.79 -4.06 -3.05
CA PRO A 362 -13.44 -5.20 -2.41
C PRO A 362 -14.97 -5.03 -2.37
N PRO A 363 -15.74 -6.13 -2.33
CA PRO A 363 -17.20 -6.05 -2.24
C PRO A 363 -17.66 -5.40 -0.93
N LEU A 364 -18.88 -4.87 -0.97
CA LEU A 364 -19.58 -4.30 0.18
C LEU A 364 -20.68 -5.26 0.63
N ALA A 365 -21.00 -5.24 1.92
CA ALA A 365 -22.07 -6.04 2.48
C ALA A 365 -22.80 -5.26 3.58
N ASP A 366 -24.11 -5.44 3.63
CA ASP A 366 -24.95 -4.95 4.71
C ASP A 366 -25.94 -6.04 5.14
N PHE A 367 -26.33 -6.00 6.41
CA PHE A 367 -27.33 -6.89 6.96
C PHE A 367 -28.07 -6.20 8.09
N THR A 368 -29.37 -6.46 8.17
CA THR A 368 -30.21 -5.90 9.22
C THR A 368 -30.66 -7.00 10.16
N LEU A 369 -30.55 -6.73 11.45
CA LEU A 369 -31.07 -7.58 12.50
C LEU A 369 -32.26 -6.91 13.17
N LEU A 370 -33.20 -7.71 13.64
CA LEU A 370 -34.14 -7.23 14.63
C LEU A 370 -33.36 -6.87 15.91
N PRO A 371 -33.78 -5.84 16.66
CA PRO A 371 -33.12 -5.48 17.92
C PRO A 371 -33.25 -6.60 18.97
N GLU A 372 -34.26 -7.46 18.85
CA GLU A 372 -34.53 -8.56 19.78
C GLU A 372 -35.19 -9.75 19.06
N TYR A 373 -34.79 -10.97 19.43
CA TYR A 373 -35.40 -12.23 19.00
C TYR A 373 -35.93 -13.02 20.20
N ASN A 374 -37.09 -13.66 20.01
CA ASN A 374 -37.79 -14.48 21.01
C ASN A 374 -37.58 -15.99 20.83
N SER A 375 -36.61 -16.37 19.98
CA SER A 375 -36.21 -17.74 19.66
C SER A 375 -34.70 -17.87 19.79
N LEU A 376 -34.22 -19.04 20.20
CA LEU A 376 -32.78 -19.34 20.22
C LEU A 376 -32.21 -19.50 18.81
N ASP A 377 -33.04 -19.97 17.89
CA ASP A 377 -32.71 -20.16 16.48
C ASP A 377 -33.37 -19.05 15.65
N PHE A 378 -32.57 -18.33 14.89
CA PHE A 378 -33.04 -17.33 13.95
C PHE A 378 -32.09 -17.21 12.76
N SER A 379 -32.58 -16.59 11.69
CA SER A 379 -31.80 -16.39 10.48
C SER A 379 -31.50 -14.90 10.28
N ILE A 380 -30.32 -14.62 9.75
CA ILE A 380 -29.83 -13.29 9.43
C ILE A 380 -29.78 -13.15 7.92
N ASP A 381 -30.59 -12.26 7.38
CA ASP A 381 -30.60 -11.93 5.95
C ASP A 381 -29.56 -10.83 5.66
N PHE A 382 -28.83 -10.98 4.57
CA PHE A 382 -27.76 -10.08 4.19
C PHE A 382 -27.65 -9.94 2.66
N GLU A 383 -27.08 -8.83 2.25
CA GLU A 383 -26.89 -8.47 0.85
C GLU A 383 -25.42 -8.08 0.64
N ILE A 384 -24.82 -8.57 -0.45
CA ILE A 384 -23.45 -8.27 -0.87
C ILE A 384 -23.51 -7.70 -2.28
N GLU A 385 -22.83 -6.58 -2.50
CA GLU A 385 -22.69 -5.92 -3.80
C GLU A 385 -21.21 -5.73 -4.12
N ASP A 386 -20.80 -6.14 -5.32
CA ASP A 386 -19.48 -5.84 -5.84
C ASP A 386 -19.52 -4.53 -6.66
N PRO A 387 -19.00 -3.41 -6.12
CA PRO A 387 -19.25 -2.09 -6.65
C PRO A 387 -18.52 -1.84 -7.98
N LEU A 388 -19.15 -1.06 -8.86
CA LEU A 388 -18.51 -0.62 -10.10
C LEU A 388 -17.31 0.32 -9.81
N GLY A 389 -16.11 -0.17 -10.10
CA GLY A 389 -14.86 0.59 -10.00
C GLY A 389 -14.41 1.29 -11.28
N ALA A 390 -13.10 1.55 -11.38
CA ALA A 390 -12.47 2.04 -12.60
C ALA A 390 -12.41 0.98 -13.71
N VAL A 391 -12.56 -0.28 -13.33
CA VAL A 391 -12.54 -1.48 -14.19
C VAL A 391 -13.81 -2.30 -13.98
N THR A 392 -13.97 -3.39 -14.74
CA THR A 392 -15.13 -4.28 -14.58
C THR A 392 -15.00 -5.04 -13.26
N PRO A 393 -16.05 -5.09 -12.41
CA PRO A 393 -15.94 -5.75 -11.12
C PRO A 393 -15.76 -7.26 -11.27
N SER A 394 -14.99 -7.86 -10.37
CA SER A 394 -14.57 -9.27 -10.49
C SER A 394 -15.62 -10.27 -10.01
N GLY A 395 -16.66 -9.81 -9.32
CA GLY A 395 -17.75 -10.60 -8.77
C GLY A 395 -17.41 -11.21 -7.41
N ILE A 396 -18.45 -11.54 -6.66
CA ILE A 396 -18.36 -11.99 -5.27
C ILE A 396 -17.94 -13.46 -5.22
N ASP A 397 -16.84 -13.78 -4.54
CA ASP A 397 -16.27 -15.13 -4.44
C ASP A 397 -16.62 -15.82 -3.11
N SER A 398 -16.44 -15.13 -1.99
CA SER A 398 -16.69 -15.72 -0.67
C SER A 398 -17.09 -14.71 0.39
N TYR A 399 -17.66 -15.21 1.48
CA TYR A 399 -17.95 -14.43 2.67
C TYR A 399 -17.80 -15.26 3.95
N ILE A 400 -17.56 -14.56 5.06
CA ILE A 400 -17.43 -15.17 6.39
C ILE A 400 -18.06 -14.26 7.45
N PHE A 401 -18.84 -14.86 8.35
CA PHE A 401 -19.42 -14.18 9.50
C PHE A 401 -18.51 -14.28 10.73
N ARG A 402 -18.56 -13.24 11.57
CA ARG A 402 -18.04 -13.28 12.94
C ARG A 402 -19.07 -12.78 13.94
N TRP A 403 -19.02 -13.31 15.15
CA TRP A 403 -19.88 -12.87 16.25
C TRP A 403 -19.16 -12.84 17.59
N GLN A 404 -19.66 -12.05 18.53
CA GLN A 404 -19.18 -12.05 19.91
C GLN A 404 -20.30 -11.75 20.91
N LYS A 405 -20.02 -12.03 22.18
CA LYS A 405 -20.88 -11.71 23.33
C LYS A 405 -20.25 -10.55 24.12
N ASN A 406 -21.08 -9.65 24.66
CA ASN A 406 -20.72 -8.47 25.47
C ASN A 406 -20.26 -7.22 24.69
N GLU A 407 -20.61 -6.06 25.25
CA GLU A 407 -20.40 -4.71 24.69
C GLU A 407 -18.91 -4.31 24.55
N TYR A 408 -17.97 -5.01 25.22
CA TYR A 408 -16.55 -4.62 25.30
C TYR A 408 -15.56 -5.80 25.35
N ALA A 409 -15.76 -6.84 24.53
CA ALA A 409 -14.69 -7.84 24.39
C ALA A 409 -13.50 -7.21 23.60
N PRO A 410 -12.24 -7.43 24.04
CA PRO A 410 -11.07 -7.06 23.24
C PRO A 410 -11.10 -7.83 21.90
N GLU A 411 -10.34 -7.41 20.88
CA GLU A 411 -10.30 -8.03 19.53
C GLU A 411 -10.22 -9.57 19.51
N ASN A 412 -9.74 -10.19 20.59
CA ASN A 412 -9.63 -11.64 20.75
C ASN A 412 -10.93 -12.35 21.18
N GLY A 413 -12.06 -11.64 21.32
CA GLY A 413 -13.35 -12.19 21.75
C GLY A 413 -14.28 -12.66 20.61
N TRP A 414 -13.90 -12.41 19.36
CA TRP A 414 -14.69 -12.80 18.19
C TRP A 414 -14.58 -14.29 17.90
N GLN A 415 -15.74 -14.91 17.69
CA GLN A 415 -15.89 -16.23 17.09
C GLN A 415 -16.12 -16.03 15.59
N MET A 416 -15.61 -16.96 14.78
CA MET A 416 -15.73 -16.92 13.32
C MET A 416 -16.46 -18.17 12.84
N GLY A 417 -17.31 -17.98 11.84
CA GLY A 417 -17.97 -19.07 11.14
C GLY A 417 -17.06 -19.72 10.12
N ASP A 418 -17.61 -20.64 9.34
CA ASP A 418 -16.94 -21.18 8.16
C ASP A 418 -17.08 -20.20 6.99
N GLU A 419 -16.05 -20.13 6.14
CA GLU A 419 -16.11 -19.36 4.91
C GLU A 419 -17.07 -20.04 3.92
N ALA A 420 -18.05 -19.29 3.43
CA ALA A 420 -19.01 -19.72 2.44
C ALA A 420 -18.59 -19.23 1.05
N GLN A 421 -18.67 -20.11 0.06
CA GLN A 421 -18.33 -19.80 -1.34
C GLN A 421 -19.58 -19.39 -2.11
N VAL A 422 -19.46 -18.40 -2.98
CA VAL A 422 -20.53 -17.91 -3.85
C VAL A 422 -20.26 -18.40 -5.28
N GLU A 423 -21.11 -19.30 -5.76
CA GLU A 423 -20.94 -19.86 -7.10
C GLU A 423 -21.19 -18.81 -8.19
N SER A 424 -20.40 -18.88 -9.27
CA SER A 424 -20.56 -18.06 -10.48
C SER A 424 -20.16 -16.58 -10.36
N ALA A 425 -19.55 -16.16 -9.25
CA ALA A 425 -19.04 -14.80 -9.03
C ALA A 425 -20.03 -13.70 -9.47
N PRO A 426 -21.26 -13.67 -8.93
CA PRO A 426 -22.23 -12.66 -9.30
C PRO A 426 -21.80 -11.28 -8.76
N LEU A 427 -22.27 -10.21 -9.39
CA LEU A 427 -22.07 -8.84 -8.90
C LEU A 427 -22.98 -8.49 -7.70
N HIS A 428 -24.01 -9.32 -7.47
CA HIS A 428 -25.00 -9.14 -6.42
C HIS A 428 -25.35 -10.49 -5.80
N PHE A 429 -25.37 -10.55 -4.47
CA PHE A 429 -25.71 -11.78 -3.75
C PHE A 429 -26.59 -11.47 -2.53
N GLU A 430 -27.73 -12.16 -2.45
CA GLU A 430 -28.58 -12.18 -1.26
C GLU A 430 -28.43 -13.54 -0.58
N GLY A 431 -28.22 -13.53 0.73
CA GLY A 431 -28.03 -14.73 1.51
C GLY A 431 -28.75 -14.71 2.85
N THR A 432 -28.87 -15.90 3.43
CA THR A 432 -29.44 -16.11 4.75
C THR A 432 -28.46 -16.97 5.55
N TRP A 433 -28.16 -16.57 6.79
CA TRP A 433 -27.29 -17.30 7.70
C TRP A 433 -28.01 -17.66 8.99
N ASP A 434 -28.06 -18.95 9.31
CA ASP A 434 -28.71 -19.46 10.52
C ASP A 434 -27.80 -19.34 11.74
N PHE A 435 -28.35 -18.84 12.85
CA PHE A 435 -27.63 -18.66 14.10
C PHE A 435 -28.41 -19.22 15.29
N MET A 436 -27.70 -19.94 16.17
CA MET A 436 -28.21 -20.44 17.44
C MET A 436 -27.48 -19.74 18.60
N GLY A 437 -28.22 -19.05 19.45
CA GLY A 437 -27.65 -18.33 20.59
C GLY A 437 -28.16 -18.80 21.95
N GLU A 438 -27.91 -17.98 22.97
CA GLU A 438 -28.28 -18.23 24.37
C GLU A 438 -29.31 -17.19 24.85
N ASP A 439 -30.29 -17.64 25.64
CA ASP A 439 -31.28 -16.76 26.26
C ASP A 439 -30.62 -15.68 27.13
N GLY A 440 -31.16 -14.46 27.08
CA GLY A 440 -30.68 -13.28 27.80
C GLY A 440 -29.36 -12.68 27.27
N THR A 441 -28.80 -13.20 26.18
CA THR A 441 -27.49 -12.77 25.67
C THR A 441 -27.61 -11.77 24.52
N THR A 442 -26.79 -10.72 24.56
CA THR A 442 -26.61 -9.79 23.42
C THR A 442 -25.43 -10.23 22.56
N TYR A 443 -25.70 -10.38 21.27
CA TYR A 443 -24.73 -10.76 20.26
C TYR A 443 -24.46 -9.60 19.32
N TYR A 444 -23.20 -9.50 18.88
CA TYR A 444 -22.72 -8.54 17.90
C TYR A 444 -22.24 -9.31 16.69
N PHE A 445 -22.55 -8.83 15.49
CA PHE A 445 -22.27 -9.53 14.24
C PHE A 445 -21.54 -8.60 13.28
N GLN A 446 -20.66 -9.19 12.47
CA GLN A 446 -20.08 -8.58 11.27
C GLN A 446 -19.84 -9.66 10.20
N ILE A 447 -19.72 -9.22 8.96
CA ILE A 447 -19.39 -10.03 7.79
C ILE A 447 -18.12 -9.49 7.14
N LYS A 448 -17.32 -10.38 6.56
CA LYS A 448 -16.23 -10.02 5.66
C LYS A 448 -16.49 -10.73 4.34
N VAL A 449 -16.24 -10.03 3.23
CA VAL A 449 -16.50 -10.51 1.87
C VAL A 449 -15.25 -10.39 1.02
N LYS A 450 -15.15 -11.25 0.01
CA LYS A 450 -14.02 -11.35 -0.91
C LYS A 450 -14.53 -11.51 -2.34
N ASP A 451 -13.86 -10.85 -3.29
CA ASP A 451 -14.15 -10.99 -4.71
C ASP A 451 -13.28 -12.07 -5.40
N ALA A 452 -13.54 -12.31 -6.68
CA ALA A 452 -12.81 -13.33 -7.46
C ALA A 452 -11.31 -13.00 -7.63
N GLU A 453 -10.92 -11.72 -7.55
CA GLU A 453 -9.52 -11.28 -7.57
C GLU A 453 -8.86 -11.20 -6.19
N GLN A 454 -9.53 -11.76 -5.17
CA GLN A 454 -9.04 -11.88 -3.79
C GLN A 454 -8.91 -10.55 -3.03
N ASN A 455 -9.60 -9.50 -3.48
CA ASN A 455 -9.75 -8.27 -2.72
C ASN A 455 -10.70 -8.53 -1.54
N GLU A 456 -10.21 -8.34 -0.32
CA GLU A 456 -11.00 -8.54 0.90
C GLU A 456 -11.53 -7.22 1.46
N SER A 457 -12.79 -7.22 1.88
CA SER A 457 -13.38 -6.11 2.63
C SER A 457 -12.79 -6.02 4.05
N LEU A 458 -12.95 -4.85 4.68
CA LEU A 458 -12.93 -4.78 6.15
C LEU A 458 -14.12 -5.56 6.73
N TRP A 459 -14.17 -5.71 8.05
CA TRP A 459 -15.37 -6.26 8.70
C TRP A 459 -16.52 -5.24 8.62
N LEU A 460 -17.62 -5.65 8.01
CA LEU A 460 -18.80 -4.85 7.72
C LEU A 460 -20.02 -5.28 8.53
N PRO A 461 -20.95 -4.37 8.84
CA PRO A 461 -20.72 -2.93 8.83
C PRO A 461 -19.63 -2.54 9.85
N GLU A 462 -18.99 -1.39 9.66
CA GLU A 462 -17.86 -0.93 10.52
C GLU A 462 -18.25 -0.92 12.00
N THR A 463 -19.48 -0.50 12.31
CA THR A 463 -20.10 -0.67 13.63
C THR A 463 -20.89 -1.97 13.64
N PRO A 464 -20.53 -2.96 14.48
CA PRO A 464 -21.24 -4.23 14.53
C PRO A 464 -22.73 -4.07 14.78
N VAL A 465 -23.55 -4.79 14.02
CA VAL A 465 -24.99 -4.87 14.29
C VAL A 465 -25.19 -5.79 15.49
N LEU A 466 -26.12 -5.43 16.39
CA LEU A 466 -26.40 -6.19 17.59
C LEU A 466 -27.85 -6.65 17.66
N THR A 467 -28.07 -7.77 18.32
CA THR A 467 -29.39 -8.21 18.76
C THR A 467 -29.31 -8.88 20.13
N LYS A 468 -30.39 -8.79 20.89
CA LYS A 468 -30.59 -9.56 22.13
C LYS A 468 -31.49 -10.76 21.87
N ILE A 469 -31.12 -11.90 22.43
CA ILE A 469 -32.02 -13.06 22.49
C ILE A 469 -32.71 -13.02 23.84
N SER A 470 -34.04 -13.05 23.85
CA SER A 470 -34.84 -13.07 25.08
C SER A 470 -36.07 -13.92 24.86
N ILE A 471 -36.00 -15.18 25.28
CA ILE A 471 -37.10 -16.11 25.19
C ILE A 471 -38.21 -15.65 26.16
N PRO A 472 -39.45 -15.46 25.68
CA PRO A 472 -40.59 -15.17 26.54
C PRO A 472 -40.78 -16.26 27.60
N LYS A 473 -40.69 -15.85 28.86
CA LYS A 473 -40.96 -16.67 30.04
C LYS A 473 -42.45 -16.64 30.38
N LYS A 474 -42.93 -17.72 30.99
CA LYS A 474 -44.32 -17.83 31.44
C LYS A 474 -44.60 -16.84 32.58
N VAL A 475 -45.80 -16.25 32.61
CA VAL A 475 -46.31 -15.53 33.79
C VAL A 475 -46.64 -16.55 34.87
N LEU A 476 -46.19 -16.29 36.09
CA LEU A 476 -46.30 -17.23 37.20
C LEU A 476 -47.36 -16.78 38.20
N ILE A 477 -48.12 -17.71 38.78
CA ILE A 477 -48.78 -17.57 40.07
C ILE A 477 -47.66 -17.45 41.12
N ASN A 478 -47.62 -16.32 41.80
CA ASN A 478 -46.56 -16.00 42.75
C ASN A 478 -46.96 -16.31 44.19
N GLU A 479 -48.15 -15.89 44.59
CA GLU A 479 -48.59 -16.02 45.97
C GLU A 479 -50.11 -16.14 46.08
N ALA A 480 -50.60 -16.95 47.01
CA ALA A 480 -52.03 -17.07 47.30
C ALA A 480 -52.32 -17.15 48.80
N GLN A 481 -53.16 -16.26 49.31
CA GLN A 481 -53.69 -16.32 50.67
C GLN A 481 -55.15 -16.79 50.66
N ILE A 482 -55.47 -17.79 51.48
CA ILE A 482 -56.81 -18.41 51.50
C ILE A 482 -57.65 -18.02 52.73
N SER A 483 -57.04 -17.42 53.75
CA SER A 483 -57.70 -17.00 54.99
C SER A 483 -56.90 -15.89 55.69
N PRO A 484 -57.56 -14.91 56.34
CA PRO A 484 -59.00 -14.73 56.47
C PRO A 484 -59.67 -14.23 55.17
N ILE A 485 -61.01 -14.22 55.11
CA ILE A 485 -61.79 -14.00 53.87
C ILE A 485 -61.47 -12.63 53.24
N GLU A 486 -61.33 -11.61 54.08
CA GLU A 486 -61.07 -10.22 53.71
C GLU A 486 -59.64 -9.96 53.21
N GLN A 487 -58.71 -10.88 53.49
CA GLN A 487 -57.30 -10.80 53.04
C GLN A 487 -56.97 -11.81 51.95
N ARG A 488 -57.98 -12.48 51.36
CA ARG A 488 -57.72 -13.42 50.26
C ARG A 488 -57.15 -12.70 49.06
N PHE A 489 -56.15 -13.31 48.44
CA PHE A 489 -55.63 -12.88 47.16
C PHE A 489 -54.99 -14.02 46.37
N VAL A 490 -54.81 -13.76 45.08
CA VAL A 490 -53.90 -14.45 44.17
C VAL A 490 -53.05 -13.38 43.51
N GLU A 491 -51.74 -13.53 43.57
CA GLU A 491 -50.78 -12.66 42.94
C GLU A 491 -50.12 -13.40 41.76
N LEU A 492 -49.97 -12.70 40.65
CA LEU A 492 -49.19 -13.15 39.50
C LEU A 492 -47.88 -12.36 39.41
N PHE A 493 -46.86 -12.94 38.80
CA PHE A 493 -45.56 -12.34 38.56
C PHE A 493 -45.15 -12.49 37.09
N ASN A 494 -44.68 -11.41 36.49
CA ASN A 494 -44.11 -11.40 35.15
C ASN A 494 -42.56 -11.43 35.25
N PRO A 495 -41.91 -12.59 35.00
CA PRO A 495 -40.45 -12.69 35.04
C PRO A 495 -39.75 -12.12 33.79
N ASN A 496 -40.50 -11.58 32.83
CA ASN A 496 -39.96 -10.97 31.62
C ASN A 496 -39.56 -9.52 31.88
N ASP A 497 -38.63 -9.01 31.07
CA ASP A 497 -38.23 -7.62 31.05
C ASP A 497 -39.05 -6.76 30.08
N PHE A 498 -40.17 -7.30 29.59
CA PHE A 498 -41.19 -6.59 28.82
C PHE A 498 -42.57 -6.79 29.46
N ASP A 499 -43.45 -5.81 29.23
CA ASP A 499 -44.83 -5.81 29.71
C ASP A 499 -45.67 -6.88 28.99
N ILE A 500 -46.59 -7.53 29.70
CA ILE A 500 -47.49 -8.54 29.13
C ILE A 500 -48.94 -8.05 29.21
N GLU A 501 -49.61 -8.01 28.06
CA GLU A 501 -51.05 -7.77 27.99
C GLU A 501 -51.83 -9.06 28.33
N LEU A 502 -52.71 -8.94 29.31
CA LEU A 502 -53.51 -10.05 29.85
C LEU A 502 -54.91 -10.14 29.19
N THR A 503 -55.19 -9.35 28.16
CA THR A 503 -56.48 -9.40 27.45
C THR A 503 -56.79 -10.83 26.99
N GLY A 504 -57.96 -11.34 27.38
CA GLY A 504 -58.39 -12.71 27.09
C GLY A 504 -57.86 -13.79 28.04
N TRP A 505 -56.92 -13.49 28.94
CA TRP A 505 -56.43 -14.42 29.97
C TRP A 505 -57.47 -14.64 31.06
N TYR A 506 -57.41 -15.75 31.78
CA TYR A 506 -58.36 -16.06 32.85
C TYR A 506 -57.77 -17.04 33.87
N LEU A 507 -58.34 -17.05 35.08
CA LEU A 507 -58.02 -18.04 36.11
C LEU A 507 -59.19 -18.99 36.29
N GLN A 508 -58.86 -20.25 36.45
CA GLN A 508 -59.81 -21.28 36.86
C GLN A 508 -59.39 -21.90 38.19
N ARG A 509 -60.38 -22.46 38.88
CA ARG A 509 -60.21 -23.14 40.17
C ARG A 509 -60.83 -24.53 40.12
N LYS A 510 -60.23 -25.48 40.82
CA LYS A 510 -60.86 -26.75 41.20
C LYS A 510 -60.81 -26.94 42.71
N THR A 511 -61.80 -27.61 43.26
CA THR A 511 -61.79 -28.05 44.67
C THR A 511 -61.44 -29.54 44.75
N ALA A 512 -60.94 -30.02 45.88
CA ALA A 512 -60.65 -31.45 46.07
C ALA A 512 -61.82 -32.39 45.78
N ASN A 513 -63.08 -31.92 45.91
CA ASN A 513 -64.27 -32.70 45.60
C ASN A 513 -64.64 -32.71 44.10
N ASP A 514 -64.11 -31.77 43.31
CA ASP A 514 -64.34 -31.67 41.86
C ASP A 514 -63.34 -32.50 41.05
N ALA A 515 -62.37 -33.14 41.71
CA ALA A 515 -61.26 -33.89 41.12
C ALA A 515 -61.66 -35.10 40.24
N LEU A 516 -62.94 -35.50 40.24
CA LEU A 516 -63.47 -36.60 39.43
C LEU A 516 -64.08 -36.14 38.09
N GLU A 517 -64.14 -34.82 37.85
CA GLU A 517 -64.59 -34.24 36.58
C GLU A 517 -63.43 -33.53 35.86
N ASP A 518 -63.31 -33.71 34.54
CA ASP A 518 -62.34 -32.99 33.70
C ASP A 518 -62.62 -31.47 33.61
N SER A 519 -63.63 -30.97 34.32
CA SER A 519 -64.11 -29.59 34.20
C SER A 519 -63.49 -28.67 35.26
N TRP A 520 -62.91 -27.56 34.80
CA TRP A 520 -62.38 -26.50 35.66
C TRP A 520 -63.46 -25.43 35.88
N ASN A 521 -63.67 -25.02 37.13
CA ASN A 521 -64.62 -23.95 37.45
C ASN A 521 -64.01 -22.57 37.14
N SER A 522 -64.80 -21.66 36.56
CA SER A 522 -64.37 -20.27 36.39
C SER A 522 -64.07 -19.64 37.75
N PHE A 523 -62.93 -18.95 37.86
CA PHE A 523 -62.52 -18.25 39.08
C PHE A 523 -62.44 -16.74 38.85
N VAL A 524 -61.64 -16.31 37.87
CA VAL A 524 -61.59 -14.93 37.38
C VAL A 524 -61.73 -14.97 35.87
N SER A 525 -62.75 -14.31 35.33
CA SER A 525 -63.09 -14.41 33.91
C SER A 525 -62.20 -13.54 33.04
N SER A 526 -62.14 -13.82 31.74
CA SER A 526 -61.36 -13.02 30.80
C SER A 526 -61.78 -11.57 30.70
N SER A 527 -63.07 -11.28 30.93
CA SER A 527 -63.56 -9.90 30.98
C SER A 527 -62.95 -9.07 32.11
N ASN A 528 -62.42 -9.71 33.16
CA ASN A 528 -61.73 -9.01 34.25
C ASN A 528 -60.28 -8.65 33.89
N PHE A 529 -59.66 -9.38 32.97
CA PHE A 529 -58.30 -9.14 32.49
C PHE A 529 -58.24 -8.25 31.23
N GLU A 530 -59.40 -7.83 30.70
CA GLU A 530 -59.50 -6.99 29.51
C GLU A 530 -58.71 -5.67 29.67
N ASN A 531 -57.79 -5.39 28.73
CA ASN A 531 -56.87 -4.24 28.74
C ASN A 531 -55.99 -4.14 29.99
N LYS A 532 -55.78 -5.25 30.72
CA LYS A 532 -54.86 -5.29 31.85
C LYS A 532 -53.47 -5.64 31.36
N ILE A 533 -52.47 -5.00 31.97
CA ILE A 533 -51.05 -5.22 31.68
C ILE A 533 -50.37 -5.58 32.99
N ILE A 534 -49.53 -6.62 32.98
CA ILE A 534 -48.56 -6.87 34.03
C ILE A 534 -47.20 -6.36 33.55
N LEU A 535 -46.64 -5.40 34.29
CA LEU A 535 -45.39 -4.73 33.88
C LEU A 535 -44.21 -5.70 33.89
N ALA A 536 -43.16 -5.38 33.14
CA ALA A 536 -41.86 -6.04 33.18
C ALA A 536 -41.34 -6.19 34.62
N ASN A 537 -40.95 -7.40 35.02
CA ASN A 537 -40.53 -7.74 36.39
C ASN A 537 -41.53 -7.34 37.48
N GLY A 538 -42.82 -7.18 37.12
CA GLY A 538 -43.88 -6.67 37.97
C GLY A 538 -44.81 -7.76 38.50
N TYR A 539 -45.62 -7.37 39.49
CA TYR A 539 -46.66 -8.20 40.11
C TYR A 539 -48.06 -7.76 39.67
N PHE A 540 -49.03 -8.65 39.76
CA PHE A 540 -50.43 -8.36 39.44
C PHE A 540 -51.35 -9.01 40.48
N LEU A 541 -52.05 -8.18 41.26
CA LEU A 541 -52.79 -8.58 42.43
C LEU A 541 -54.29 -8.73 42.15
N ILE A 542 -54.81 -9.91 42.43
CA ILE A 542 -56.23 -10.21 42.36
C ILE A 542 -56.72 -10.49 43.78
N SER A 543 -57.63 -9.67 44.28
CA SER A 543 -58.15 -9.86 45.62
C SER A 543 -59.64 -9.56 45.71
N ARG A 544 -60.21 -9.82 46.89
CA ARG A 544 -61.58 -9.45 47.20
C ARG A 544 -61.70 -7.99 47.66
N GLU A 545 -60.85 -7.59 48.61
CA GLU A 545 -61.00 -6.33 49.36
C GLU A 545 -59.67 -5.60 49.61
N ILE A 546 -58.53 -6.08 49.09
CA ILE A 546 -57.22 -5.43 49.30
C ILE A 546 -57.15 -4.16 48.46
N GLU A 547 -56.81 -3.03 49.10
CA GLU A 547 -56.70 -1.73 48.46
C GLU A 547 -55.71 -1.77 47.29
N ASN A 548 -56.03 -1.05 46.20
CA ASN A 548 -55.22 -0.95 44.98
C ASN A 548 -55.01 -2.27 44.21
N SER A 549 -55.76 -3.33 44.50
CA SER A 549 -55.70 -4.56 43.70
C SER A 549 -56.04 -4.29 42.23
N ASP A 550 -55.30 -4.94 41.33
CA ASP A 550 -55.47 -4.82 39.88
C ASP A 550 -56.82 -5.35 39.40
N ILE A 551 -57.31 -6.40 40.07
CA ILE A 551 -58.66 -6.92 39.93
C ILE A 551 -59.27 -7.09 41.33
N LEU A 552 -60.41 -6.43 41.54
CA LEU A 552 -61.31 -6.70 42.66
C LEU A 552 -62.42 -7.63 42.20
N SER A 553 -62.44 -8.86 42.74
CA SER A 553 -63.44 -9.89 42.43
C SER A 553 -63.76 -10.72 43.66
N ASP A 554 -64.98 -11.26 43.76
CA ASP A 554 -65.35 -12.15 44.87
C ASP A 554 -64.64 -13.50 44.74
N ILE A 555 -63.39 -13.56 45.20
CA ILE A 555 -62.57 -14.75 45.16
C ILE A 555 -62.82 -15.65 46.37
N ALA A 556 -63.16 -16.90 46.09
CA ALA A 556 -63.33 -17.92 47.11
C ALA A 556 -62.20 -18.95 47.02
N LEU A 557 -61.24 -18.89 47.94
CA LEU A 557 -60.19 -19.89 48.11
C LEU A 557 -60.45 -20.67 49.41
N LYS A 558 -60.13 -21.96 49.39
CA LYS A 558 -60.32 -22.90 50.50
C LYS A 558 -59.12 -23.85 50.54
N ASN A 559 -59.03 -24.62 51.61
CA ASN A 559 -58.10 -25.75 51.67
C ASN A 559 -58.34 -26.71 50.51
N ASP A 560 -57.26 -27.36 50.07
CA ASP A 560 -57.27 -28.44 49.09
C ASP A 560 -57.79 -28.02 47.69
N ASN A 561 -57.51 -26.78 47.29
CA ASN A 561 -57.88 -26.25 45.98
C ASN A 561 -56.70 -26.32 44.99
N SER A 562 -57.05 -26.12 43.72
CA SER A 562 -56.12 -25.89 42.61
C SER A 562 -56.49 -24.64 41.84
N LEU A 563 -55.48 -23.94 41.30
CA LEU A 563 -55.60 -22.82 40.39
C LEU A 563 -54.86 -23.13 39.08
N ALA A 564 -55.42 -22.67 37.96
CA ALA A 564 -54.75 -22.69 36.66
C ALA A 564 -54.90 -21.32 36.00
N LEU A 565 -53.76 -20.70 35.68
CA LEU A 565 -53.67 -19.50 34.86
C LEU A 565 -53.67 -19.90 33.39
N LYS A 566 -54.55 -19.30 32.59
CA LYS A 566 -54.68 -19.61 31.16
C LYS A 566 -54.63 -18.36 30.30
N ASN A 567 -53.96 -18.47 29.16
CA ASN A 567 -53.93 -17.41 28.16
C ASN A 567 -55.19 -17.41 27.28
N SER A 568 -55.26 -16.46 26.35
CA SER A 568 -56.35 -16.32 25.38
C SER A 568 -56.52 -17.52 24.44
N ASN A 569 -55.45 -18.30 24.20
CA ASN A 569 -55.48 -19.56 23.44
C ASN A 569 -55.98 -20.77 24.25
N ARG A 570 -56.31 -20.56 25.54
CA ARG A 570 -56.76 -21.58 26.51
C ARG A 570 -55.66 -22.55 26.96
N GLU A 571 -54.40 -22.22 26.71
CA GLU A 571 -53.24 -22.97 27.18
C GLU A 571 -53.04 -22.69 28.68
N ILE A 572 -52.65 -23.71 29.44
CA ILE A 572 -52.25 -23.53 30.84
C ILE A 572 -50.86 -22.91 30.85
N ILE A 573 -50.76 -21.70 31.39
CA ILE A 573 -49.49 -20.99 31.56
C ILE A 573 -48.83 -21.41 32.87
N ASP A 574 -49.60 -21.48 33.96
CA ASP A 574 -49.08 -21.90 35.26
C ASP A 574 -50.21 -22.53 36.10
N LYS A 575 -49.85 -23.39 37.06
CA LYS A 575 -50.78 -24.15 37.88
C LYS A 575 -50.29 -24.29 39.32
N LEU A 576 -51.16 -24.03 40.28
CA LEU A 576 -50.87 -24.17 41.70
C LEU A 576 -51.93 -25.05 42.38
N GLY A 577 -51.52 -26.20 42.92
CA GLY A 577 -52.35 -27.04 43.79
C GLY A 577 -51.77 -27.14 45.20
N TRP A 578 -52.64 -27.10 46.21
CA TRP A 578 -52.25 -27.23 47.61
C TRP A 578 -53.11 -28.24 48.37
N GLY A 579 -52.65 -28.64 49.55
CA GLY A 579 -53.29 -29.61 50.43
C GLY A 579 -53.46 -30.98 49.76
N SER A 580 -54.69 -31.48 49.77
CA SER A 580 -55.10 -32.75 49.17
C SER A 580 -55.65 -32.60 47.75
N SER A 581 -55.39 -31.47 47.08
CA SER A 581 -55.79 -31.25 45.68
C SER A 581 -55.29 -32.38 44.77
N GLN A 582 -56.01 -32.63 43.67
CA GLN A 582 -55.66 -33.67 42.69
C GLN A 582 -55.17 -33.08 41.36
N ASP A 583 -55.39 -31.78 41.13
CA ASP A 583 -54.92 -31.05 39.97
C ASP A 583 -53.76 -30.15 40.38
N PHE A 584 -52.56 -30.70 40.44
CA PHE A 584 -51.32 -29.98 40.69
C PHE A 584 -50.36 -30.23 39.52
N GLU A 585 -49.13 -29.77 39.64
CA GLU A 585 -48.07 -30.14 38.71
C GLU A 585 -47.52 -31.53 39.07
N SER A 586 -46.33 -31.63 39.67
CA SER A 586 -45.78 -32.91 40.12
C SER A 586 -46.22 -33.33 41.54
N ALA A 587 -46.29 -32.40 42.49
CA ALA A 587 -46.83 -32.63 43.83
C ALA A 587 -47.43 -31.33 44.42
N PRO A 588 -48.46 -31.40 45.28
CA PRO A 588 -49.06 -30.21 45.88
C PRO A 588 -48.23 -29.67 47.05
N VAL A 589 -48.34 -28.37 47.31
CA VAL A 589 -47.82 -27.72 48.53
C VAL A 589 -48.79 -27.89 49.70
N LEU A 590 -48.35 -27.69 50.95
CA LEU A 590 -49.22 -27.80 52.13
C LEU A 590 -50.31 -26.70 52.16
N ASN A 591 -51.44 -26.99 52.82
CA ASN A 591 -52.42 -25.95 53.14
C ASN A 591 -51.80 -24.91 54.08
N PRO A 592 -51.97 -23.60 53.83
CA PRO A 592 -51.60 -22.56 54.77
C PRO A 592 -52.60 -22.49 55.93
N GLU A 593 -52.14 -22.11 57.12
CA GLU A 593 -53.00 -21.79 58.26
C GLU A 593 -53.62 -20.38 58.12
N GLU A 594 -54.46 -19.99 59.07
CA GLU A 594 -55.10 -18.68 59.06
C GLU A 594 -54.07 -17.54 59.15
N GLY A 595 -54.13 -16.59 58.21
CA GLY A 595 -53.19 -15.48 58.12
C GLY A 595 -51.89 -15.79 57.37
N GLN A 596 -51.68 -17.04 56.94
CA GLN A 596 -50.54 -17.47 56.13
C GLN A 596 -50.90 -17.51 54.64
N SER A 597 -49.88 -17.47 53.79
CA SER A 597 -50.01 -17.60 52.33
C SER A 597 -49.20 -18.79 51.81
N ILE A 598 -49.47 -19.17 50.57
CA ILE A 598 -48.65 -20.07 49.77
C ILE A 598 -47.83 -19.18 48.84
N ALA A 599 -46.52 -19.08 49.04
CA ALA A 599 -45.64 -18.19 48.30
C ALA A 599 -44.59 -18.97 47.49
N ARG A 600 -44.27 -18.50 46.29
CA ARG A 600 -43.26 -19.10 45.41
C ARG A 600 -41.85 -18.79 45.92
N LYS A 601 -40.96 -19.79 45.94
CA LYS A 601 -39.58 -19.73 46.47
C LYS A 601 -38.49 -19.49 45.42
N GLY A 602 -38.84 -19.36 44.14
CA GLY A 602 -37.87 -19.25 43.07
C GLY A 602 -38.43 -19.53 41.69
N HIS A 603 -37.66 -20.25 40.87
CA HIS A 603 -38.05 -20.60 39.50
C HIS A 603 -39.11 -21.70 39.48
N ASP A 604 -39.87 -21.74 38.40
CA ASP A 604 -40.91 -22.74 38.14
C ASP A 604 -40.27 -24.06 37.68
N THR A 605 -40.40 -25.14 38.46
CA THR A 605 -39.83 -26.46 38.16
C THR A 605 -40.88 -27.50 37.74
N ASP A 606 -42.12 -27.05 37.52
CA ASP A 606 -43.30 -27.89 37.31
C ASP A 606 -43.54 -28.85 38.52
N ASP A 607 -43.20 -28.41 39.74
CA ASP A 607 -43.46 -29.13 41.01
C ASP A 607 -43.83 -28.15 42.14
N ASN A 608 -45.14 -27.99 42.40
CA ASN A 608 -45.61 -27.06 43.41
C ASN A 608 -45.01 -27.29 44.81
N SER A 609 -44.62 -28.52 45.18
CA SER A 609 -44.01 -28.80 46.49
C SER A 609 -42.58 -28.27 46.61
N GLN A 610 -41.87 -28.15 45.48
CA GLN A 610 -40.54 -27.56 45.40
C GLN A 610 -40.63 -26.04 45.20
N ASP A 611 -41.61 -25.60 44.41
CA ASP A 611 -41.71 -24.22 43.96
C ASP A 611 -42.40 -23.30 44.97
N PHE A 612 -43.25 -23.84 45.85
CA PHE A 612 -43.99 -23.06 46.84
C PHE A 612 -43.68 -23.47 48.29
N GLU A 613 -43.90 -22.55 49.22
CA GLU A 613 -43.93 -22.81 50.66
C GLU A 613 -45.06 -22.07 51.35
N VAL A 614 -45.37 -22.50 52.56
CA VAL A 614 -46.26 -21.74 53.43
C VAL A 614 -45.46 -20.60 54.05
N CYS A 615 -45.87 -19.35 53.77
CA CYS A 615 -45.25 -18.14 54.27
C CYS A 615 -46.07 -17.56 55.43
N GLU A 616 -45.38 -17.21 56.53
CA GLU A 616 -45.98 -16.65 57.74
C GLU A 616 -46.47 -15.20 57.57
N THR A 617 -45.97 -14.49 56.56
CA THR A 617 -46.28 -13.07 56.34
C THR A 617 -46.59 -12.86 54.87
N PRO A 618 -47.88 -12.80 54.51
CA PRO A 618 -48.29 -12.58 53.12
C PRO A 618 -47.78 -11.25 52.56
N THR A 619 -47.40 -11.23 51.28
CA THR A 619 -46.79 -10.06 50.62
C THR A 619 -47.55 -9.59 49.36
N PRO A 620 -48.86 -9.29 49.46
CA PRO A 620 -49.65 -8.87 48.29
C PRO A 620 -49.15 -7.52 47.73
N THR A 621 -48.81 -7.53 46.45
CA THR A 621 -48.18 -6.43 45.72
C THR A 621 -48.99 -6.13 44.44
N PRO A 622 -49.77 -5.05 44.40
CA PRO A 622 -50.44 -4.62 43.16
C PRO A 622 -49.44 -4.08 42.13
N SER A 623 -49.85 -4.02 40.86
CA SER A 623 -48.97 -3.59 39.76
C SER A 623 -48.49 -2.13 39.83
N GLY A 624 -49.06 -1.32 40.74
CA GLY A 624 -48.60 0.03 41.03
C GLY A 624 -49.01 1.11 40.01
N ASN A 625 -49.94 0.79 39.11
CA ASN A 625 -50.52 1.72 38.13
C ASN A 625 -51.82 2.40 38.58
#